data_AF-A0A847H249-F1
#
_entry.id   AF-A0A847H249-F1
#
_cell.length_a   1.000
_cell.length_b   1.000
_cell.length_c   1.000
_cell.angle_alpha   90.00
_cell.angle_beta   90.00
_cell.angle_gamma   90.00
#
_symmetry.space_group_name_H-M   'P 1'
#
loop_
_entity.id
_entity.type
_entity.pdbx_description
1 polymer ?
#
loop_
_entity_poly.entity_id
_entity_poly.type
_entity_poly.pdbx_seq_one_letter_code
_entity_poly.pdbx_strand_id
1 'polypeptide(L)'
;MNESKIELTERLRAEGRWAEASKYKDAALGDSRAKGMKRDEASEAAWDAMEKAYPPLAGAEAAAVNVRVQGLGDIPASWPELADNASLQAELAWVQSNRLRVVEEKPSGATRVHLDRARSPAPSWAALGWLETSIRSYAKYIDVVAKNLAVQQDEQELVRREKMAIEEIRGLLAEMLQDRSDS
;
A
#
# COMPACT_ATOMS: atom_id res chain seq x y z
N MET A 1 15.41 4.02 32.47
CA MET A 1 16.40 4.86 31.78
C MET A 1 15.58 5.90 31.05
N ASN A 2 15.66 7.18 31.44
CA ASN A 2 14.97 8.25 30.71
C ASN A 2 15.73 8.43 29.40
N GLU A 3 15.11 8.12 28.27
CA GLU A 3 15.71 8.41 26.98
C GLU A 3 15.84 9.94 26.84
N SER A 4 16.92 10.42 26.23
CA SER A 4 17.07 11.86 26.01
C SER A 4 16.02 12.36 25.00
N LYS A 5 15.64 13.64 25.08
CA LYS A 5 14.67 14.26 24.14
C LYS A 5 15.07 14.08 22.68
N ILE A 6 16.38 13.99 22.40
CA ILE A 6 16.94 13.75 21.07
C ILE A 6 16.66 12.30 20.65
N GLU A 7 16.99 11.33 21.52
CA GLU A 7 16.74 9.91 21.29
C GLU A 7 15.24 9.61 21.10
N LEU A 8 14.36 10.21 21.91
CA LEU A 8 12.90 10.13 21.75
C LEU A 8 12.43 10.66 20.39
N THR A 9 12.99 11.80 19.95
CA THR A 9 12.63 12.40 18.65
C THR A 9 13.11 11.55 17.48
N GLU A 10 14.35 11.05 17.54
CA GLU A 10 14.91 10.18 16.52
C GLU A 10 14.16 8.85 16.44
N ARG A 11 13.84 8.26 17.59
CA ARG A 11 13.01 7.06 17.69
C ARG A 11 11.63 7.26 17.08
N LEU A 12 10.90 8.31 17.47
CA LEU A 12 9.57 8.58 16.93
C LEU A 12 9.56 8.90 15.42
N ARG A 13 10.65 9.48 14.90
CA ARG A 13 10.83 9.65 13.45
C ARG A 13 11.09 8.31 12.76
N ALA A 14 11.95 7.48 13.33
CA ALA A 14 12.23 6.14 12.82
C ALA A 14 10.98 5.23 12.86
N GLU A 15 10.12 5.41 13.85
CA GLU A 15 8.82 4.71 14.00
C GLU A 15 7.69 5.33 13.14
N GLY A 16 7.91 6.47 12.47
CA GLY A 16 6.88 7.17 11.69
C GLY A 16 5.77 7.86 12.51
N ARG A 17 5.88 7.86 13.84
CA ARG A 17 4.89 8.39 14.79
C ARG A 17 5.11 9.85 15.17
N TRP A 18 6.17 10.47 14.64
CA TRP A 18 6.54 11.85 14.97
C TRP A 18 5.43 12.88 14.73
N ALA A 19 4.66 12.76 13.63
CA ALA A 19 3.61 13.74 13.31
C ALA A 19 2.48 13.76 14.35
N GLU A 20 2.13 12.61 14.92
CA GLU A 20 1.11 12.49 15.97
C GLU A 20 1.68 12.85 17.33
N ALA A 21 2.89 12.40 17.64
CA ALA A 21 3.58 12.70 18.89
C ALA A 21 3.88 14.20 19.05
N SER A 22 4.28 14.89 17.97
CA SER A 22 4.49 16.34 17.99
C SER A 22 3.20 17.10 18.29
N LYS A 23 2.09 16.72 17.65
CA LYS A 23 0.77 17.33 17.93
C LYS A 23 0.32 17.09 19.36
N TYR A 24 0.54 15.87 19.86
CA TYR A 24 0.23 15.51 21.25
C TYR A 24 1.03 16.38 22.25
N LYS A 25 2.33 16.55 22.00
CA LYS A 25 3.20 17.41 22.81
C LYS A 25 2.75 18.88 22.75
N ASP A 26 2.41 19.39 21.57
CA ASP A 26 1.96 20.78 21.42
C ASP A 26 0.64 21.04 22.16
N ALA A 27 -0.28 20.06 22.14
CA ALA A 27 -1.51 20.10 22.93
C ALA A 27 -1.23 20.05 24.44
N ALA A 28 -0.37 19.13 24.89
CA ALA A 28 0.02 19.01 26.30
C ALA A 28 0.73 20.28 26.83
N LEU A 29 1.51 20.94 25.97
CA LEU A 29 2.14 22.22 26.27
C LEU A 29 1.08 23.35 26.42
N GLY A 30 0.08 23.36 25.54
CA GLY A 30 -1.04 24.30 25.60
C GLY A 30 -1.84 24.16 26.89
N ASP A 31 -2.19 22.93 27.27
CA ASP A 31 -2.93 22.63 28.49
C ASP A 31 -2.15 22.99 29.76
N SER A 32 -0.84 22.76 29.76
CA SER A 32 0.04 23.08 30.89
C SER A 32 0.20 24.59 31.06
N ARG A 33 0.30 25.35 29.97
CA ARG A 33 0.30 26.81 30.01
C ARG A 33 -1.05 27.40 30.44
N ALA A 34 -2.16 26.79 30.02
CA ALA A 34 -3.50 27.21 30.45
C ALA A 34 -3.71 27.03 31.97
N LYS A 35 -3.02 26.06 32.59
CA LYS A 35 -2.99 25.83 34.04
C LYS A 35 -2.05 26.77 34.80
N GLY A 36 -1.45 27.77 34.13
CA GLY A 36 -0.59 28.77 34.75
C GLY A 36 0.83 28.31 35.05
N MET A 37 1.27 27.16 34.51
CA MET A 37 2.64 26.69 34.68
C MET A 37 3.64 27.57 33.92
N LYS A 38 4.85 27.69 34.48
CA LYS A 38 5.96 28.37 33.82
C LYS A 38 6.36 27.62 32.55
N ARG A 39 6.85 28.37 31.56
CA ARG A 39 7.17 27.85 30.22
C ARG A 39 8.09 26.63 30.25
N ASP A 40 9.07 26.61 31.15
CA ASP A 40 10.07 25.55 31.23
C ASP A 40 9.48 24.28 31.86
N GLU A 41 8.72 24.43 32.94
CA GLU A 41 8.00 23.35 33.61
C GLU A 41 6.92 22.73 32.70
N ALA A 42 6.18 23.58 31.97
CA ALA A 42 5.21 23.12 30.97
C ALA A 42 5.88 22.36 29.80
N SER A 43 7.10 22.74 29.44
CA SER A 43 7.88 22.06 28.40
C SER A 43 8.29 20.67 28.87
N GLU A 44 8.84 20.55 30.09
CA GLU A 44 9.22 19.26 30.67
C GLU A 44 8.00 18.34 30.84
N ALA A 45 6.91 18.83 31.40
CA ALA A 45 5.67 18.07 31.53
C ALA A 45 5.12 17.56 30.19
N ALA A 46 5.23 18.36 29.12
CA ALA A 46 4.80 17.95 27.78
C ALA A 46 5.73 16.87 27.17
N TRP A 47 7.02 16.92 27.44
CA TRP A 47 7.97 15.88 27.03
C TRP A 47 7.74 14.56 27.80
N ASP A 48 7.54 14.62 29.11
CA ASP A 48 7.25 13.44 29.94
C ASP A 48 5.92 12.79 29.55
N ALA A 49 4.91 13.61 29.27
CA ALA A 49 3.63 13.12 28.76
C ALA A 49 3.79 12.42 27.40
N MET A 50 4.65 12.94 26.53
CA MET A 50 4.93 12.34 25.22
C MET A 50 5.67 11.00 25.35
N GLU A 51 6.69 10.91 26.21
CA GLU A 51 7.41 9.65 26.48
C GLU A 51 6.45 8.57 27.03
N LYS A 52 5.57 8.95 27.96
CA LYS A 52 4.58 8.04 28.54
C LYS A 52 3.49 7.59 27.55
N ALA A 53 3.06 8.50 26.67
CA ALA A 53 2.03 8.21 25.66
C ALA A 53 2.58 7.42 24.46
N TYR A 54 3.89 7.55 24.18
CA TYR A 54 4.55 6.89 23.06
C TYR A 54 5.74 6.04 23.54
N PRO A 55 5.47 4.94 24.28
CA PRO A 55 6.52 4.00 24.66
C PRO A 55 7.21 3.41 23.42
N PRO A 56 8.47 2.95 23.55
CA PRO A 56 9.17 2.23 22.49
C PRO A 56 8.33 1.07 21.98
N LEU A 57 8.13 1.00 20.66
CA LEU A 57 7.46 -0.15 20.06
C LEU A 57 8.25 -1.41 20.40
N ALA A 58 7.55 -2.49 20.75
CA ALA A 58 8.19 -3.80 20.94
C ALA A 58 8.97 -4.15 19.66
N GLY A 59 10.12 -4.82 19.78
CA GLY A 59 11.04 -5.04 18.66
C GLY A 59 10.41 -5.63 17.38
N ALA A 60 9.28 -6.35 17.50
CA ALA A 60 8.48 -6.83 16.38
C ALA A 60 7.73 -5.71 15.61
N GLU A 61 7.18 -4.70 16.29
CA GLU A 61 6.50 -3.56 15.67
C GLU A 61 7.50 -2.53 15.10
N ALA A 62 8.63 -2.29 15.79
CA ALA A 62 9.70 -1.42 15.27
C ALA A 62 10.38 -2.03 14.02
N ALA A 63 10.53 -3.36 13.97
CA ALA A 63 11.07 -4.06 12.80
C ALA A 63 10.15 -3.94 11.58
N ALA A 64 8.81 -3.92 11.77
CA ALA A 64 7.85 -3.75 10.69
C ALA A 64 7.96 -2.37 9.99
N VAL A 65 8.42 -1.33 10.71
CA VAL A 65 8.56 0.03 10.15
C VAL A 65 9.79 0.18 9.25
N ASN A 66 10.82 -0.65 9.43
CA ASN A 66 12.10 -0.57 8.71
C ASN A 66 12.53 -1.89 8.06
N VAL A 67 11.60 -2.66 7.48
CA VAL A 67 11.97 -3.79 6.63
C VAL A 67 12.62 -3.26 5.35
N ARG A 68 13.96 -3.29 5.30
CA ARG A 68 14.69 -3.10 4.04
C ARG A 68 14.41 -4.31 3.16
N VAL A 69 13.51 -4.15 2.19
CA VAL A 69 13.28 -5.15 1.14
C VAL A 69 14.54 -5.22 0.28
N GLN A 70 15.20 -6.37 0.27
CA GLN A 70 16.41 -6.61 -0.54
C GLN A 70 16.08 -7.41 -1.80
N GLY A 71 16.86 -7.25 -2.86
CA GLY A 71 16.76 -8.07 -4.07
C GLY A 71 15.67 -7.69 -5.07
N LEU A 72 14.88 -6.64 -4.78
CA LEU A 72 13.83 -6.17 -5.68
C LEU A 72 14.39 -5.55 -6.98
N GLY A 73 15.62 -5.02 -6.94
CA GLY A 73 16.33 -4.47 -8.11
C GLY A 73 17.21 -5.48 -8.83
N ASP A 74 17.31 -6.72 -8.35
CA ASP A 74 18.18 -7.75 -8.92
C ASP A 74 17.44 -8.43 -10.10
N ILE A 75 17.25 -7.67 -11.18
CA ILE A 75 16.49 -8.14 -12.36
C ILE A 75 17.23 -9.30 -13.02
N PRO A 76 16.58 -10.48 -13.21
CA PRO A 76 17.21 -11.60 -13.89
C PRO A 76 17.57 -11.24 -15.33
N ALA A 77 18.79 -11.61 -15.77
CA ALA A 77 19.26 -11.34 -17.13
C ALA A 77 18.41 -12.01 -18.23
N SER A 78 17.61 -13.01 -17.88
CA SER A 78 16.67 -13.67 -18.78
C SER A 78 15.36 -12.91 -18.99
N TRP A 79 15.11 -11.84 -18.24
CA TRP A 79 13.92 -11.02 -18.40
C TRP A 79 14.10 -10.01 -19.53
N PRO A 80 13.02 -9.68 -20.27
CA PRO A 80 13.04 -8.55 -21.18
C PRO A 80 13.20 -7.23 -20.39
N GLU A 81 13.52 -6.16 -21.12
CA GLU A 81 13.43 -4.81 -20.57
C GLU A 81 12.01 -4.54 -20.09
N LEU A 82 11.91 -4.08 -18.84
CA LEU A 82 10.62 -3.81 -18.20
C LEU A 82 10.12 -2.44 -18.63
N ALA A 83 8.86 -2.37 -19.04
CA ALA A 83 8.17 -1.10 -19.23
C ALA A 83 8.00 -0.37 -17.89
N ASP A 84 7.80 0.94 -17.94
CA ASP A 84 7.52 1.74 -16.73
C ASP A 84 6.26 1.25 -16.01
N ASN A 85 5.19 1.01 -16.77
CA ASN A 85 3.88 0.60 -16.29
C ASN A 85 3.17 -0.37 -17.26
N ALA A 86 2.25 -1.15 -16.70
CA ALA A 86 1.30 -1.98 -17.43
C ALA A 86 -0.12 -1.67 -16.91
N SER A 87 -1.14 -2.45 -17.34
CA SER A 87 -2.46 -2.30 -16.72
C SER A 87 -2.40 -2.69 -15.25
N LEU A 88 -3.08 -1.94 -14.38
CA LEU A 88 -3.10 -2.22 -12.94
C LEU A 88 -3.50 -3.68 -12.66
N GLN A 89 -4.45 -4.21 -13.42
CA GLN A 89 -4.87 -5.61 -13.33
C GLN A 89 -3.70 -6.58 -13.60
N ALA A 90 -2.92 -6.37 -14.66
CA ALA A 90 -1.78 -7.24 -14.99
C ALA A 90 -0.69 -7.19 -13.91
N GLU A 91 -0.42 -5.99 -13.38
CA GLU A 91 0.57 -5.79 -12.31
C GLU A 91 0.15 -6.51 -11.03
N LEU A 92 -1.10 -6.32 -10.58
CA LEU A 92 -1.64 -6.96 -9.38
C LEU A 92 -1.72 -8.48 -9.56
N ALA A 93 -2.16 -8.97 -10.72
CA ALA A 93 -2.23 -10.40 -11.02
C ALA A 93 -0.85 -11.06 -10.99
N TRP A 94 0.18 -10.38 -11.51
CA TRP A 94 1.55 -10.88 -11.44
C TRP A 94 2.03 -10.99 -9.99
N VAL A 95 1.79 -9.97 -9.15
CA VAL A 95 2.16 -10.02 -7.72
C VAL A 95 1.45 -11.16 -7.00
N GLN A 96 0.14 -11.33 -7.18
CA GLN A 96 -0.62 -12.44 -6.58
C GLN A 96 -0.06 -13.82 -6.98
N SER A 97 0.35 -13.97 -8.24
CA SER A 97 0.84 -15.23 -8.78
C SER A 97 2.27 -15.59 -8.33
N ASN A 98 3.07 -14.58 -7.98
CA ASN A 98 4.51 -14.76 -7.75
C ASN A 98 4.97 -14.52 -6.31
N ARG A 99 4.23 -13.73 -5.49
CA ARG A 99 4.67 -13.29 -4.16
C ARG A 99 5.19 -14.43 -3.29
N LEU A 100 4.44 -15.53 -3.17
CA LEU A 100 4.82 -16.68 -2.34
C LEU A 100 6.08 -17.43 -2.83
N ARG A 101 6.47 -17.25 -4.10
CA ARG A 101 7.66 -17.89 -4.67
C ARG A 101 8.90 -17.01 -4.54
N VAL A 102 8.72 -15.71 -4.75
CA VAL A 102 9.82 -14.75 -4.85
C VAL A 102 10.15 -14.13 -3.50
N VAL A 103 9.23 -14.09 -2.54
CA VAL A 103 9.46 -13.48 -1.22
C VAL A 103 9.93 -14.53 -0.23
N GLU A 104 11.07 -14.27 0.39
CA GLU A 104 11.62 -15.04 1.50
C GLU A 104 11.70 -14.15 2.74
N GLU A 105 10.99 -14.53 3.79
CA GLU A 105 11.04 -13.89 5.10
C GLU A 105 12.09 -14.62 5.96
N LYS A 106 13.09 -13.89 6.43
CA LYS A 106 14.14 -14.44 7.29
C LYS A 106 13.69 -14.42 8.75
N PRO A 107 14.20 -15.35 9.60
CA PRO A 107 13.94 -15.35 11.04
C PRO A 107 14.29 -14.03 11.75
N SER A 108 15.19 -13.24 11.18
CA SER A 108 15.58 -11.92 11.68
C SER A 108 14.58 -10.79 11.37
N GLY A 109 13.45 -11.09 10.72
CA GLY A 109 12.48 -10.10 10.24
C GLY A 109 12.88 -9.37 8.95
N ALA A 110 14.00 -9.75 8.34
CA ALA A 110 14.42 -9.19 7.05
C ALA A 110 13.75 -9.92 5.88
N THR A 111 13.30 -9.19 4.87
CA THR A 111 12.69 -9.76 3.67
C THR A 111 13.64 -9.68 2.48
N ARG A 112 13.86 -10.81 1.80
CA ARG A 112 14.61 -10.89 0.54
C ARG A 112 13.68 -11.31 -0.59
N VAL A 113 13.82 -10.66 -1.73
CA VAL A 113 13.15 -10.98 -2.98
C VAL A 113 14.13 -11.71 -3.90
N HIS A 114 13.69 -12.83 -4.45
CA HIS A 114 14.41 -13.67 -5.40
C HIS A 114 13.61 -13.72 -6.70
N LEU A 115 13.83 -12.74 -7.58
CA LEU A 115 13.09 -12.59 -8.84
C LEU A 115 13.34 -13.74 -9.83
N ASP A 116 14.46 -14.44 -9.69
CA ASP A 116 14.78 -15.67 -10.44
C ASP A 116 13.78 -16.81 -10.19
N ARG A 117 13.03 -16.78 -9.08
CA ARG A 117 12.01 -17.79 -8.75
C ARG A 117 10.62 -17.51 -9.34
N ALA A 118 10.45 -16.37 -10.02
CA ALA A 118 9.18 -15.99 -10.63
C ALA A 118 8.77 -16.96 -11.75
N ARG A 119 7.47 -17.14 -11.94
CA ARG A 119 6.91 -17.97 -13.03
C ARG A 119 7.02 -17.31 -14.40
N SER A 120 7.05 -15.99 -14.42
CA SER A 120 7.16 -15.16 -15.61
C SER A 120 7.85 -13.84 -15.26
N PRO A 121 8.43 -13.12 -16.23
CA PRO A 121 8.88 -11.76 -16.01
C PRO A 121 7.76 -10.85 -15.48
N ALA A 122 8.14 -9.85 -14.69
CA ALA A 122 7.21 -8.79 -14.31
C ALA A 122 6.71 -8.06 -15.57
N PRO A 123 5.44 -7.61 -15.60
CA PRO A 123 4.92 -6.86 -16.75
C PRO A 123 5.47 -5.43 -16.81
N SER A 124 5.93 -4.88 -15.68
CA SER A 124 6.45 -3.50 -15.58
C SER A 124 7.30 -3.30 -14.32
N TRP A 125 8.01 -2.18 -14.25
CA TRP A 125 8.65 -1.69 -13.02
C TRP A 125 7.64 -1.41 -11.91
N ALA A 126 6.47 -0.87 -12.25
CA ALA A 126 5.40 -0.63 -11.29
C ALA A 126 4.89 -1.93 -10.63
N ALA A 127 4.91 -3.08 -11.31
CA ALA A 127 4.61 -4.37 -10.70
C ALA A 127 5.58 -4.75 -9.56
N LEU A 128 6.86 -4.38 -9.67
CA LEU A 128 7.84 -4.57 -8.60
C LEU A 128 7.56 -3.62 -7.42
N GLY A 129 7.12 -2.39 -7.68
CA GLY A 129 6.64 -1.48 -6.64
C GLY A 129 5.39 -2.02 -5.90
N TRP A 130 4.48 -2.67 -6.62
CA TRP A 130 3.35 -3.38 -6.00
C TRP A 130 3.79 -4.57 -5.17
N LEU A 131 4.81 -5.31 -5.62
CA LEU A 131 5.42 -6.38 -4.84
C LEU A 131 6.02 -5.82 -3.54
N GLU A 132 6.77 -4.72 -3.59
CA GLU A 132 7.30 -4.04 -2.40
C GLU A 132 6.18 -3.61 -1.45
N THR A 133 5.11 -3.02 -1.99
CA THR A 133 3.94 -2.61 -1.21
C THR A 133 3.28 -3.81 -0.53
N SER A 134 3.16 -4.95 -1.21
CA SER A 134 2.61 -6.18 -0.65
C SER A 134 3.48 -6.77 0.47
N ILE A 135 4.77 -6.41 0.54
CA ILE A 135 5.71 -6.81 1.60
C ILE A 135 5.62 -5.84 2.77
N ARG A 136 5.73 -4.52 2.50
CA ARG A 136 5.78 -3.48 3.53
C ARG A 136 4.43 -3.18 4.17
N SER A 137 3.35 -3.26 3.40
CA SER A 137 2.01 -2.90 3.84
C SER A 137 0.96 -3.76 3.15
N TYR A 138 0.86 -5.01 3.62
CA TYR A 138 -0.06 -5.98 3.05
C TYR A 138 -1.53 -5.51 3.09
N ALA A 139 -1.95 -4.83 4.17
CA ALA A 139 -3.30 -4.28 4.27
C ALA A 139 -3.63 -3.29 3.15
N LYS A 140 -2.73 -2.33 2.88
CA LYS A 140 -2.91 -1.36 1.78
C LYS A 140 -2.93 -2.03 0.41
N TYR A 141 -2.08 -3.04 0.22
CA TYR A 141 -2.07 -3.82 -1.01
C TYR A 141 -3.43 -4.52 -1.23
N ILE A 142 -3.96 -5.19 -0.21
CA ILE A 142 -5.26 -5.87 -0.29
C ILE A 142 -6.41 -4.88 -0.53
N ASP A 143 -6.38 -3.70 0.09
CA ASP A 143 -7.39 -2.67 -0.16
C ASP A 143 -7.43 -2.24 -1.64
N VAL A 144 -6.26 -2.07 -2.27
CA VAL A 144 -6.17 -1.72 -3.70
C VAL A 144 -6.65 -2.88 -4.58
N VAL A 145 -6.23 -4.12 -4.25
CA VAL A 145 -6.67 -5.32 -4.97
C VAL A 145 -8.18 -5.46 -4.91
N ALA A 146 -8.80 -5.29 -3.74
CA ALA A 146 -10.25 -5.40 -3.57
C ALA A 146 -10.98 -4.34 -4.41
N LYS A 147 -10.52 -3.08 -4.39
CA LYS A 147 -11.08 -2.00 -5.21
C LYS A 147 -10.93 -2.27 -6.71
N ASN A 148 -9.78 -2.78 -7.14
CA ASN A 148 -9.56 -3.12 -8.55
C ASN A 148 -10.48 -4.26 -9.01
N LEU A 149 -10.66 -5.30 -8.19
CA LEU A 149 -11.61 -6.38 -8.49
C LEU A 149 -13.05 -5.86 -8.62
N ALA A 150 -13.48 -4.96 -7.74
CA ALA A 150 -14.82 -4.38 -7.81
C ALA A 150 -15.03 -3.59 -9.12
N VAL A 151 -14.08 -2.72 -9.49
CA VAL A 151 -14.15 -1.95 -10.76
C VAL A 151 -14.22 -2.89 -11.98
N GLN A 152 -13.43 -3.97 -11.97
CA GLN A 152 -13.44 -4.95 -13.06
C GLN A 152 -14.77 -5.71 -13.17
N GLN A 153 -15.41 -6.02 -12.04
CA GLN A 153 -16.73 -6.64 -12.03
C GLN A 153 -17.80 -5.69 -12.59
N ASP A 154 -17.78 -4.43 -12.17
CA ASP A 154 -18.72 -3.40 -12.64
C ASP A 154 -18.58 -3.16 -14.16
N GLU A 155 -17.34 -3.05 -14.67
CA GLU A 155 -17.06 -2.89 -16.09
C GLU A 155 -17.54 -4.11 -16.91
N GLN A 156 -17.30 -5.33 -16.42
CA GLN A 156 -17.76 -6.55 -17.09
C GLN A 156 -19.29 -6.64 -17.14
N GLU A 157 -19.97 -6.25 -16.05
CA GLU A 157 -21.43 -6.22 -16.01
C GLU A 157 -22.00 -5.18 -16.97
N LEU A 158 -21.42 -3.97 -17.01
CA LEU A 158 -21.81 -2.92 -17.94
C LEU A 158 -21.67 -3.39 -19.40
N VAL A 159 -20.50 -3.94 -19.76
CA VAL A 159 -20.27 -4.46 -21.12
C VAL A 159 -21.28 -5.55 -21.49
N ARG A 160 -21.64 -6.42 -20.54
CA ARG A 160 -22.65 -7.46 -20.77
C ARG A 160 -24.04 -6.87 -21.03
N ARG A 161 -24.44 -5.85 -20.25
CA ARG A 161 -25.72 -5.15 -20.43
C ARG A 161 -25.79 -4.44 -21.78
N GLU A 162 -24.74 -3.70 -22.15
CA GLU A 162 -24.65 -3.00 -23.43
C GLU A 162 -24.70 -3.96 -24.62
N LYS A 163 -24.03 -5.12 -24.53
CA LYS A 163 -24.11 -6.15 -25.59
C LYS A 163 -25.52 -6.67 -25.81
N MET A 164 -26.27 -6.95 -24.73
CA MET A 164 -27.66 -7.39 -24.84
C MET A 164 -28.55 -6.31 -25.47
N ALA A 165 -28.39 -5.05 -25.07
CA ALA A 165 -29.14 -3.93 -25.66
C ALA A 165 -28.84 -3.75 -27.16
N ILE A 166 -27.57 -3.89 -27.56
CA ILE A 166 -27.17 -3.83 -28.98
C ILE A 166 -27.80 -4.99 -29.77
N GLU A 167 -27.81 -6.20 -29.21
CA GLU A 167 -28.44 -7.36 -29.85
C GLU A 167 -29.95 -7.18 -30.02
N GLU A 168 -30.64 -6.63 -29.02
CA GLU A 168 -32.07 -6.31 -29.08
C GLU A 168 -32.37 -5.26 -30.16
N ILE A 169 -31.62 -4.16 -30.19
CA ILE A 169 -31.77 -3.11 -31.21
C ILE A 169 -31.49 -3.68 -32.61
N ARG A 170 -30.47 -4.52 -32.76
CA ARG A 170 -30.17 -5.20 -34.04
C ARG A 170 -31.29 -6.11 -34.48
N GLY A 171 -31.94 -6.82 -33.56
CA GLY A 171 -33.12 -7.65 -33.83
C GLY A 171 -34.28 -6.80 -34.35
N LEU A 172 -34.64 -5.74 -33.62
CA LEU A 172 -35.72 -4.83 -34.02
C LEU A 172 -35.47 -4.19 -35.40
N LEU A 173 -34.23 -3.76 -35.67
CA LEU A 173 -33.85 -3.22 -36.97
C LEU A 173 -33.98 -4.26 -38.09
N ALA A 174 -33.67 -5.53 -37.83
CA ALA A 174 -33.81 -6.61 -38.80
C ALA A 174 -35.28 -6.88 -39.14
N GLU A 175 -36.15 -6.93 -38.12
CA GLU A 175 -37.61 -7.07 -38.29
C GLU A 175 -38.19 -5.92 -39.12
N MET A 176 -37.83 -4.67 -38.79
CA MET A 176 -38.28 -3.49 -39.55
C MET A 176 -37.81 -3.51 -41.02
N LEU A 177 -36.63 -4.05 -41.31
CA LEU A 177 -36.13 -4.18 -42.67
C LEU A 177 -36.87 -5.27 -43.47
N GLN A 178 -37.24 -6.38 -42.83
CA GLN A 178 -38.03 -7.45 -43.44
C GLN A 178 -39.46 -6.98 -43.76
N ASP A 179 -40.14 -6.33 -42.82
CA ASP A 179 -41.50 -5.79 -43.05
C ASP A 179 -41.54 -4.79 -44.22
N ARG A 180 -40.45 -4.05 -44.41
CA ARG A 180 -40.30 -3.08 -45.50
C ARG A 180 -39.95 -3.72 -46.85
N SER A 181 -39.33 -4.90 -46.88
CA SER A 181 -39.08 -5.64 -48.13
C SER A 181 -40.29 -6.44 -48.61
N ASP A 182 -41.19 -6.78 -47.69
CA ASP A 182 -42.39 -7.59 -47.96
C ASP A 182 -43.64 -6.74 -48.28
N SER A 183 -43.52 -5.40 -48.26
CA SER A 183 -44.53 -4.41 -48.66
C SER A 183 -44.21 -3.78 -50.02
#